data_AF-A0A0C9U069-F1
#
_entry.id   AF-A0A0C9U069-F1
#
_cell.length_a   1.000
_cell.length_b   1.000
_cell.length_c   1.000
_cell.angle_alpha   90.00
_cell.angle_beta   90.00
_cell.angle_gamma   90.00
#
_symmetry.space_group_name_H-M   'P 1'
#
loop_
_entity.id
_entity.type
_entity.pdbx_description
1 polymer ?
#
loop_
_entity_poly.entity_id
_entity_poly.type
_entity_poly.pdbx_seq_one_letter_code
_entity_poly.pdbx_strand_id
1 'polypeptide(L)'
;IIARDSNMRGSIKDKVIPLVRETFGFKNSTDKKAIMHNRKLYDLLKTDNRIVFKDFRERKGLYESPLVQQTINIGWFADHSDTGVKFANYFNPIPIRTIALIYTVVSS
;
A
#
# COMPACT_ATOMS: atom_id res chain seq x y z
N ILE A 1 -8.37 27.58 9.73
CA ILE A 1 -7.13 26.93 10.25
C ILE A 1 -6.76 25.85 9.24
N ILE A 2 -5.78 26.13 8.38
CA ILE A 2 -5.28 25.18 7.38
C ILE A 2 -4.17 24.39 8.08
N ALA A 3 -4.54 23.26 8.69
CA ALA A 3 -3.56 22.33 9.23
C ALA A 3 -2.74 21.81 8.04
N ARG A 4 -1.45 22.13 8.02
CA ARG A 4 -0.50 21.63 7.01
C ARG A 4 -0.58 20.11 6.97
N ASP A 5 -0.86 19.61 5.78
CA ASP A 5 -0.94 18.22 5.36
C ASP A 5 0.45 17.51 5.35
N SER A 6 1.34 17.89 6.27
CA SER A 6 2.64 17.23 6.48
C SER A 6 2.48 15.82 7.06
N ASN A 7 1.26 15.43 7.46
CA ASN A 7 0.97 14.19 8.18
C ASN A 7 0.29 13.11 7.32
N MET A 8 -0.19 13.41 6.11
CA MET A 8 -0.90 12.41 5.30
C MET A 8 0.01 11.29 4.82
N ARG A 9 1.25 11.57 4.42
CA ARG A 9 2.22 10.51 4.09
C ARG A 9 2.51 9.60 5.28
N GLY A 10 2.68 10.16 6.48
CA GLY A 10 2.90 9.39 7.71
C GLY A 10 1.68 8.54 8.06
N SER A 11 0.49 9.15 8.06
CA SER A 11 -0.78 8.48 8.34
C SER A 11 -1.08 7.34 7.35
N ILE A 12 -0.84 7.58 6.04
CA ILE A 12 -0.95 6.53 5.02
C ILE A 12 0.09 5.44 5.27
N LYS A 13 1.34 5.79 5.57
CA LYS A 13 2.39 4.81 5.84
C LYS A 13 2.00 3.88 6.99
N ASP A 14 1.52 4.44 8.10
CA ASP A 14 1.10 3.66 9.28
C ASP A 14 -0.06 2.71 8.96
N LYS A 15 -1.00 3.13 8.11
CA LYS A 15 -2.12 2.30 7.62
C LYS A 15 -1.69 1.25 6.60
N VAL A 16 -0.68 1.54 5.79
CA VAL A 16 -0.20 0.66 4.71
C VAL A 16 0.71 -0.45 5.22
N ILE A 17 1.52 -0.22 6.25
CA ILE A 17 2.41 -1.23 6.83
C ILE A 17 1.67 -2.54 7.19
N PRO A 18 0.54 -2.53 7.92
CA PRO A 18 -0.20 -3.76 8.21
C PRO A 18 -0.78 -4.41 6.94
N LEU A 19 -1.25 -3.62 5.97
CA LEU A 19 -1.75 -4.14 4.70
C LEU A 19 -0.68 -4.85 3.86
N VAL A 20 0.53 -4.28 3.79
CA VAL A 20 1.68 -4.91 3.11
C VAL A 20 1.98 -6.25 3.76
N ARG A 21 1.93 -6.32 5.09
CA ARG A 21 2.16 -7.58 5.80
C ARG A 21 1.13 -8.65 5.44
N GLU A 22 -0.14 -8.29 5.46
CA GLU A 22 -1.25 -9.20 5.13
C GLU A 22 -1.20 -9.62 3.66
N THR A 23 -1.10 -8.66 2.75
CA THR A 23 -1.15 -8.86 1.29
C THR A 23 -0.04 -9.77 0.79
N PHE A 24 1.19 -9.61 1.30
CA PHE A 24 2.34 -10.37 0.82
C PHE A 24 2.72 -11.57 1.71
N GLY A 25 2.10 -11.69 2.89
CA GLY A 25 2.32 -12.80 3.81
C GLY A 25 3.60 -12.68 4.64
N PHE A 26 3.94 -11.46 5.09
CA PHE A 26 4.98 -11.27 6.10
C PHE A 26 4.52 -11.80 7.46
N LYS A 27 5.41 -12.49 8.15
CA LYS A 27 5.14 -13.10 9.45
C LYS A 27 5.49 -12.16 10.59
N ASN A 28 4.61 -12.04 11.58
CA ASN A 28 4.85 -11.31 12.82
C ASN A 28 5.42 -12.24 13.90
N SER A 29 6.59 -12.81 13.64
CA SER A 29 7.27 -13.70 14.59
C SER A 29 8.77 -13.39 14.58
N THR A 30 9.40 -13.55 15.75
CA THR A 30 10.85 -13.42 15.96
C THR A 30 11.61 -14.72 15.73
N ASP A 31 10.92 -15.80 15.32
CA ASP A 31 11.56 -17.08 15.02
C ASP A 31 12.54 -16.95 13.85
N LYS A 32 13.68 -17.65 13.93
CA LYS A 32 14.69 -17.66 12.85
C LYS A 32 14.09 -18.01 11.48
N LYS A 33 13.14 -18.95 11.44
CA LYS A 33 12.43 -19.35 10.22
C LYS A 33 11.54 -18.22 9.68
N ALA A 34 10.85 -17.49 10.55
CA ALA A 34 10.00 -16.36 10.16
C ALA A 34 10.84 -15.18 9.65
N ILE A 35 11.96 -14.88 10.32
CA ILE A 35 12.90 -13.85 9.88
C ILE A 35 13.48 -14.18 8.50
N MET A 36 13.92 -15.43 8.28
CA MET A 36 14.45 -15.86 6.99
C MET A 36 13.40 -15.79 5.88
N HIS A 37 12.16 -16.20 6.17
CA HIS A 37 11.02 -16.06 5.24
C HIS A 37 10.78 -14.60 4.86
N ASN A 38 10.68 -13.70 5.85
CA ASN A 38 10.44 -12.28 5.62
C ASN A 38 11.57 -11.62 4.82
N ARG A 39 12.84 -11.99 5.07
CA ARG A 39 13.98 -11.49 4.28
C ARG A 39 13.89 -11.93 2.82
N LYS A 40 13.69 -13.24 2.57
CA LYS A 40 13.52 -13.77 1.20
C LYS A 40 12.35 -13.11 0.47
N LEU A 41 11.25 -12.88 1.16
CA LEU A 41 10.08 -12.21 0.61
C LEU A 41 10.37 -10.75 0.29
N TYR A 42 11.06 -10.03 1.18
CA TYR A 42 11.49 -8.65 0.93
C TYR A 42 12.40 -8.56 -0.30
N ASP A 43 13.40 -9.43 -0.39
CA ASP A 43 14.32 -9.47 -1.53
C ASP A 43 13.54 -9.73 -2.83
N LEU A 44 12.63 -10.70 -2.83
CA LEU A 44 11.77 -11.00 -3.98
C LEU A 44 10.92 -9.79 -4.39
N LEU A 45 10.26 -9.11 -3.45
CA LEU A 45 9.40 -7.97 -3.74
C LEU A 45 10.18 -6.75 -4.23
N LYS A 46 11.41 -6.57 -3.73
CA LYS A 46 12.29 -5.47 -4.10
C LYS A 46 12.90 -5.67 -5.48
N THR A 47 13.32 -6.89 -5.81
CA THR A 47 13.84 -7.22 -7.15
C THR A 47 12.77 -6.92 -8.20
N ASP A 48 13.12 -6.13 -9.22
CA ASP A 48 12.23 -5.72 -10.32
C ASP A 48 10.95 -4.96 -9.89
N ASN A 49 10.91 -4.37 -8.68
CA ASN A 49 9.72 -3.70 -8.13
C ASN A 49 8.45 -4.56 -8.16
N ARG A 50 8.55 -5.86 -7.86
CA ARG A 50 7.44 -6.82 -7.98
C ARG A 50 6.19 -6.49 -7.17
N ILE A 51 6.30 -5.57 -6.23
CA ILE A 51 5.19 -5.04 -5.44
C ILE A 51 4.05 -4.41 -6.27
N VAL A 52 4.34 -3.97 -7.49
CA VAL A 52 3.34 -3.36 -8.38
C VAL A 52 2.43 -4.37 -9.07
N PHE A 53 2.79 -5.66 -9.04
CA PHE A 53 2.04 -6.70 -9.74
C PHE A 53 0.91 -7.28 -8.89
N LYS A 54 -0.18 -7.70 -9.54
CA LYS A 54 -1.26 -8.48 -8.94
C LYS A 54 -0.76 -9.82 -8.42
N ASP A 55 0.01 -10.53 -9.23
CA ASP A 55 0.78 -11.69 -8.83
C ASP A 55 2.28 -11.35 -8.90
N PHE A 56 2.86 -11.04 -7.75
CA PHE A 56 4.27 -10.68 -7.63
C PHE A 56 5.22 -11.87 -7.84
N ARG A 57 4.74 -13.12 -7.73
CA ARG A 57 5.57 -14.31 -7.93
C ARG A 57 5.71 -14.63 -9.42
N GLU A 58 4.57 -14.60 -10.12
CA GLU A 58 4.51 -14.86 -11.57
C GLU A 58 4.76 -13.60 -12.41
N ARG A 59 4.79 -12.41 -11.78
CA ARG A 59 4.90 -11.10 -12.45
C ARG A 59 3.76 -10.86 -13.44
N LYS A 60 2.53 -11.14 -13.03
CA LYS A 60 1.30 -10.94 -13.82
C LYS A 60 0.47 -9.78 -13.27
N GLY A 61 -0.21 -9.06 -14.16
CA GLY A 61 -1.06 -7.91 -13.81
C GLY A 61 -0.24 -6.73 -13.29
N LEU A 62 0.55 -6.12 -14.18
CA LEU A 62 1.38 -4.95 -13.85
C LEU A 62 0.49 -3.75 -13.44
N TYR A 63 0.81 -3.10 -12.31
CA TYR A 63 0.04 -2.02 -11.67
C TYR A 63 -1.35 -2.41 -11.13
N GLU A 64 -1.64 -3.71 -11.07
CA GLU A 64 -2.88 -4.25 -10.49
C GLU A 64 -2.67 -4.83 -9.09
N SER A 65 -1.64 -4.35 -8.38
CA SER A 65 -1.35 -4.79 -7.02
C SER A 65 -2.58 -4.56 -6.12
N PRO A 66 -3.07 -5.59 -5.40
CA PRO A 66 -4.22 -5.45 -4.50
C PRO A 66 -3.97 -4.41 -3.39
N LEU A 67 -2.69 -4.13 -3.10
CA LEU A 67 -2.29 -3.10 -2.14
C LEU A 67 -2.83 -1.72 -2.49
N VAL A 68 -2.93 -1.36 -3.77
CA VAL A 68 -3.38 -0.03 -4.21
C VAL A 68 -4.82 0.20 -3.77
N GLN A 69 -5.73 -0.71 -4.14
CA GLN A 69 -7.15 -0.60 -3.77
C GLN A 69 -7.34 -0.65 -2.25
N GLN A 70 -6.64 -1.54 -1.56
CA GLN A 70 -6.74 -1.63 -0.09
C GLN A 70 -6.27 -0.33 0.58
N THR A 71 -5.18 0.27 0.09
CA THR A 71 -4.67 1.54 0.60
C THR A 71 -5.66 2.68 0.35
N ILE A 72 -6.28 2.72 -0.84
CA ILE A 72 -7.30 3.72 -1.15
C ILE A 72 -8.48 3.60 -0.18
N ASN A 73 -8.95 2.37 0.03
CA ASN A 73 -10.08 2.11 0.92
C ASN A 73 -9.78 2.57 2.35
N ILE A 74 -8.64 2.19 2.93
CA ILE A 74 -8.30 2.57 4.32
C ILE A 74 -7.86 4.04 4.44
N GLY A 75 -7.29 4.60 3.37
CA GLY A 75 -6.79 5.98 3.34
C GLY A 75 -7.90 7.01 3.22
N TRP A 76 -8.92 6.74 2.39
CA TRP A 76 -9.91 7.75 1.99
C TRP A 76 -11.37 7.27 2.02
N PHE A 77 -11.65 5.99 2.22
CA PHE A 77 -13.02 5.43 2.16
C PHE A 77 -13.30 4.46 3.32
N ALA A 78 -12.68 4.66 4.49
CA ALA A 78 -12.90 3.78 5.63
C ALA A 78 -14.26 4.08 6.29
N ASP A 79 -14.61 5.37 6.37
CA ASP A 79 -15.82 5.87 6.99
C ASP A 79 -16.63 6.80 6.08
N HIS A 80 -17.94 6.92 6.33
CA HIS A 80 -18.83 7.81 5.57
C HIS A 80 -18.46 9.30 5.68
N SER A 81 -17.71 9.69 6.71
CA SER A 81 -17.26 11.06 6.93
C SER A 81 -15.90 11.35 6.29
N ASP A 82 -15.24 10.35 5.71
CA ASP A 82 -13.92 10.48 5.12
C ASP A 82 -13.92 11.35 3.87
N THR A 83 -12.73 11.87 3.58
CA THR A 83 -12.51 12.78 2.46
C THR A 83 -12.84 12.11 1.12
N GLY A 84 -12.53 10.83 0.93
CA GLY A 84 -12.86 10.13 -0.31
C GLY A 84 -14.37 9.98 -0.53
N VAL A 85 -15.16 9.82 0.54
CA VAL A 85 -16.62 9.76 0.44
C VAL A 85 -17.20 11.14 0.11
N LYS A 86 -16.75 12.19 0.80
CA LYS A 86 -17.21 13.57 0.56
C LYS A 86 -16.82 14.10 -0.82
N PHE A 87 -15.69 13.63 -1.35
CA PHE A 87 -15.10 14.09 -2.61
C PHE A 87 -14.94 12.95 -3.62
N ALA A 88 -15.91 12.02 -3.66
CA ALA A 88 -15.83 10.80 -4.48
C ALA A 88 -15.59 11.08 -5.98
N ASN A 89 -16.09 12.20 -6.50
CA ASN A 89 -15.87 12.63 -7.89
C ASN A 89 -14.38 12.85 -8.22
N TYR A 90 -13.54 13.18 -7.24
CA TYR A 90 -12.09 13.33 -7.43
C TYR A 90 -11.34 12.00 -7.47
N PHE A 91 -12.00 10.90 -7.12
CA PHE A 91 -11.47 9.54 -7.16
C PHE A 91 -12.09 8.71 -8.29
N ASN A 92 -12.88 9.32 -9.19
CA ASN A 92 -13.49 8.63 -10.32
C ASN A 92 -13.16 9.33 -11.66
N PRO A 93 -12.18 8.84 -12.44
CA PRO A 93 -11.30 7.71 -12.14
C PRO A 93 -10.24 8.08 -11.09
N ILE A 94 -9.62 7.07 -10.45
CA ILE A 94 -8.58 7.32 -9.45
C ILE A 94 -7.40 8.04 -10.09
N PRO A 95 -6.96 9.19 -9.54
CA PRO A 95 -5.84 9.93 -10.11
C PRO A 95 -4.56 9.09 -10.11
N ILE A 96 -3.83 9.12 -11.22
CA ILE A 96 -2.51 8.46 -11.33
C ILE A 96 -1.54 8.92 -10.24
N ARG A 97 -1.66 10.18 -9.80
CA ARG A 97 -0.88 10.73 -8.68
C ARG A 97 -1.15 10.02 -7.36
N THR A 98 -2.39 9.58 -7.12
CA THR A 98 -2.76 8.81 -5.92
C THR A 98 -2.08 7.44 -5.93
N ILE A 99 -2.09 6.76 -7.08
CA ILE A 99 -1.41 5.47 -7.27
C ILE A 99 0.10 5.63 -7.08
N ALA A 100 0.71 6.65 -7.68
CA ALA A 100 2.13 6.95 -7.54
C ALA A 100 2.51 7.28 -6.07
N LEU A 101 1.66 8.01 -5.35
CA LEU A 101 1.85 8.31 -3.93
C LEU A 101 1.90 7.03 -3.10
N ILE A 102 0.97 6.10 -3.32
CA ILE A 102 0.91 4.83 -2.60
C ILE A 102 2.19 4.03 -2.81
N TYR A 103 2.63 3.84 -4.06
CA TYR A 103 3.87 3.13 -4.32
C TYR A 103 5.10 3.84 -3.74
N THR A 104 5.13 5.17 -3.79
CA THR A 104 6.20 5.97 -3.19
C THR A 104 6.28 5.71 -1.68
N VAL A 105 5.15 5.75 -0.96
CA VAL A 105 5.09 5.50 0.49
C VAL A 105 5.60 4.11 0.84
N VAL A 106 5.27 3.10 0.04
CA VAL A 106 5.67 1.72 0.29
C VAL A 106 7.15 1.50 -0.02
N SER A 107 7.68 2.18 -1.04
CA SER A 107 9.10 2.10 -1.42
C SER A 107 10.04 2.89 -0.49
N SER A 108 9.51 3.76 0.37
CA SER A 108 10.25 4.73 1.19
C SER A 108 10.35 4.39 2.67
#